data_AF-A0A5J5LJC1-F1
#
_entry.id   AF-A0A5J5LJC1-F1
#
_cell.length_a   1.000
_cell.length_b   1.000
_cell.length_c   1.000
_cell.angle_alpha   90.00
_cell.angle_beta   90.00
_cell.angle_gamma   90.00
#
_symmetry.space_group_name_H-M   'P 1'
#
loop_
_entity.id
_entity.type
_entity.pdbx_description
1 polymer ?
#
loop_
_entity_poly.entity_id
_entity_poly.type
_entity_poly.pdbx_seq_one_letter_code
_entity_poly.pdbx_strand_id
1 'polypeptide(L)' 'MFHRSGLSWKERAAFAVWGLGVFIVLRTLYDVFGVAGRELAIAAGVLVFGSFYGAFMPVWRRFSAE' A
#
# COMPACT_ATOMS: atom_id res chain seq x y z
N MET A 1 5.49 6.57 32.67
CA MET A 1 4.32 6.16 31.87
C MET A 1 4.72 6.16 30.40
N PHE A 2 5.26 5.05 29.89
CA PHE A 2 5.52 4.90 28.46
C PHE A 2 4.24 4.39 27.80
N HIS A 3 3.49 5.29 27.15
CA HIS A 3 2.45 4.87 26.21
C HIS A 3 3.14 4.14 25.06
N ARG A 4 3.10 2.80 25.06
CA ARG A 4 3.35 2.01 23.86
C ARG A 4 2.14 2.19 22.94
N SER A 5 2.06 3.34 22.27
CA SER A 5 1.17 3.53 21.11
C SER A 5 1.80 2.83 19.89
N GLY A 6 1.92 1.51 19.97
CA GLY A 6 2.25 0.69 18.80
C GLY A 6 0.98 0.47 17.98
N LEU A 7 1.11 0.48 16.64
CA LEU A 7 0.04 0.03 15.74
C LEU A 7 -0.49 -1.32 16.22
N SER A 8 -1.82 -1.42 16.36
CA SER A 8 -2.54 -2.65 16.63
C SER A 8 -2.14 -3.71 15.60
N TRP A 9 -2.25 -4.99 15.96
CA TRP A 9 -1.97 -6.09 15.03
C TRP A 9 -2.85 -6.00 13.77
N LYS A 10 -4.10 -5.56 13.92
CA LYS A 10 -5.03 -5.32 12.80
C LYS A 10 -4.52 -4.23 11.85
N GLU A 11 -4.06 -3.14 12.44
CA GLU A 11 -3.49 -2.01 11.75
C GLU A 11 -2.22 -2.40 10.97
N ARG A 12 -1.35 -3.19 11.60
CA ARG A 12 -0.14 -3.73 10.96
C ARG A 12 -0.47 -4.69 9.81
N ALA A 13 -1.48 -5.54 9.98
CA ALA A 13 -1.94 -6.45 8.94
C ALA A 13 -2.54 -5.69 7.74
N ALA A 14 -3.33 -4.65 7.98
CA ALA A 14 -3.90 -3.83 6.90
C ALA A 14 -2.81 -3.12 6.07
N PHE A 15 -1.79 -2.56 6.71
CA PHE A 15 -0.62 -2.02 6.01
C PHE A 15 0.12 -3.10 5.21
N ALA A 16 0.30 -4.29 5.78
CA ALA A 16 0.97 -5.39 5.11
C ALA A 16 0.19 -5.87 3.88
N VAL A 17 -1.13 -5.99 3.97
CA VAL A 17 -2.01 -6.39 2.86
C VAL A 17 -1.98 -5.36 1.74
N TRP A 18 -2.09 -4.06 2.07
CA TRP A 18 -1.99 -3.00 1.07
C TRP A 18 -0.62 -2.99 0.39
N GLY A 19 0.46 -3.02 1.17
CA GLY A 19 1.82 -3.01 0.65
C GLY A 19 2.12 -4.22 -0.23
N LEU A 20 1.65 -5.41 0.18
CA LEU A 20 1.77 -6.63 -0.61
C LEU A 20 0.99 -6.54 -1.92
N GLY A 21 -0.22 -5.98 -1.90
CA GLY A 21 -1.02 -5.75 -3.11
C GLY A 21 -0.31 -4.84 -4.11
N VAL A 22 0.21 -3.70 -3.65
CA VAL A 22 1.00 -2.78 -4.50
C VAL A 22 2.24 -3.47 -5.06
N PHE A 23 2.95 -4.22 -4.22
CA PHE A 23 4.15 -4.95 -4.64
C PHE A 23 3.84 -5.99 -5.73
N ILE A 24 2.77 -6.78 -5.57
CA ILE A 24 2.36 -7.77 -6.56
C ILE A 24 2.06 -7.10 -7.90
N VAL A 25 1.30 -5.99 -7.91
CA VAL A 25 0.97 -5.27 -9.14
C VAL A 25 2.25 -4.75 -9.83
N LEU A 26 3.19 -4.17 -9.08
CA LEU A 26 4.46 -3.72 -9.64
C LEU A 26 5.29 -4.87 -10.20
N ARG A 27 5.27 -6.02 -9.50
CA ARG A 27 5.97 -7.21 -9.98
C ARG A 27 5.35 -7.74 -11.26
N THR A 28 4.02 -7.73 -11.39
CA THR A 28 3.34 -8.08 -12.64
C THR A 28 3.69 -7.11 -13.77
N LEU A 29 3.71 -5.80 -13.51
CA LEU A 29 4.14 -4.81 -14.50
C LEU A 29 5.56 -5.07 -15.01
N TYR A 30 6.47 -5.41 -14.11
CA TYR A 30 7.85 -5.71 -14.47
C TYR A 30 8.01 -7.07 -15.16
N ASP A 31 7.53 -8.16 -14.55
CA ASP A 31 7.78 -9.53 -15.03
C ASP A 31 6.91 -9.95 -16.21
N VAL A 32 5.64 -9.54 -16.22
CA VAL A 32 4.65 -9.98 -17.23
C VAL A 32 4.56 -8.98 -18.37
N PHE A 33 4.53 -7.70 -18.04
CA PHE A 33 4.39 -6.63 -19.04
C PHE A 33 5.72 -6.01 -19.48
N GLY A 34 6.84 -6.40 -18.87
CA GLY A 34 8.17 -5.90 -19.25
C GLY A 34 8.40 -4.42 -18.97
N VAL A 35 7.54 -3.77 -18.17
CA VAL A 35 7.65 -2.34 -17.85
C VAL A 35 8.86 -2.13 -16.94
N ALA A 36 9.82 -1.33 -17.39
CA ALA A 36 11.09 -1.14 -16.67
C ALA A 36 11.54 0.32 -16.62
N GLY A 37 12.59 0.58 -15.82
CA GLY A 37 13.24 1.89 -15.75
C GLY A 37 12.30 3.02 -15.34
N ARG A 38 12.25 4.08 -16.17
CA ARG A 38 11.47 5.29 -15.89
C ARG A 38 9.97 5.03 -15.86
N GLU A 39 9.46 4.19 -16.75
CA GLU A 39 8.02 3.90 -16.83
C GLU A 39 7.54 3.17 -15.59
N LEU A 40 8.32 2.19 -15.12
CA LEU A 40 8.01 1.48 -13.88
C LEU A 40 8.07 2.41 -12.67
N ALA A 41 9.02 3.34 -12.62
CA ALA A 41 9.12 4.32 -11.54
C ALA A 41 7.89 5.25 -11.50
N ILE A 42 7.43 5.72 -12.67
CA ILE A 42 6.21 6.54 -12.77
C ILE A 42 4.99 5.72 -12.35
N ALA A 43 4.85 4.48 -12.86
CA ALA A 43 3.77 3.59 -12.50
C ALA A 43 3.75 3.30 -10.99
N ALA A 44 4.91 3.06 -10.38
CA ALA A 44 5.05 2.90 -8.94
C ALA A 44 4.59 4.14 -8.17
N GLY A 45 4.99 5.34 -8.59
CA GLY A 45 4.52 6.58 -8.00
C GLY A 45 2.99 6.67 -8.09
N VAL A 46 2.43 6.63 -9.28
CA VAL A 46 0.98 6.77 -9.50
C VAL A 46 0.19 5.70 -8.74
N LEU A 47 0.65 4.45 -8.76
CA LEU A 47 -0.02 3.34 -8.09
C LEU A 47 0.03 3.47 -6.56
N VAL A 48 1.19 3.77 -5.99
CA VAL A 48 1.35 3.95 -4.54
C VAL A 48 0.48 5.12 -4.09
N PHE A 49 0.63 6.30 -4.67
CA PHE A 49 -0.13 7.49 -4.27
C PHE A 49 -1.64 7.29 -4.51
N GLY A 50 -2.02 6.82 -5.70
CA GLY A 50 -3.41 6.60 -6.07
C GLY A 50 -4.11 5.55 -5.19
N SER A 51 -3.48 4.40 -4.98
CA SER A 51 -4.05 3.36 -4.11
C SER A 51 -4.06 3.75 -2.64
N PHE A 52 -3.04 4.46 -2.17
CA PHE A 52 -2.94 4.90 -0.79
C PHE A 52 -4.06 5.89 -0.43
N TYR A 53 -4.22 6.95 -1.23
CA TYR A 53 -5.23 7.98 -0.95
C TYR A 53 -6.63 7.59 -1.42
N GLY A 54 -6.75 6.85 -2.52
CA GLY A 54 -8.03 6.49 -3.13
C GLY A 54 -8.71 5.28 -2.50
N ALA A 55 -7.95 4.32 -1.95
CA ALA A 55 -8.50 3.07 -1.43
C ALA A 55 -8.09 2.81 0.02
N PHE A 56 -6.78 2.81 0.31
CA PHE A 56 -6.29 2.43 1.63
C PHE A 56 -6.75 3.39 2.73
N MET A 57 -6.57 4.71 2.54
CA MET A 57 -6.91 5.69 3.58
C MET A 57 -8.42 5.74 3.90
N PRO A 58 -9.35 5.73 2.93
CA PRO A 58 -10.79 5.61 3.22
C PRO A 58 -11.15 4.34 3.99
N VAL A 59 -10.58 3.20 3.61
CA VAL A 59 -10.81 1.91 4.28
C VAL A 59 -10.23 1.94 5.69
N TRP A 60 -9.00 2.45 5.84
CA TRP A 60 -8.32 2.61 7.11
C TRP A 60 -9.10 3.46 8.09
N ARG A 61 -9.58 4.64 7.65
CA ARG A 61 -10.38 5.54 8.49
C ARG A 61 -11.65 4.87 9.02
N ARG A 62 -12.29 3.99 8.22
CA ARG A 62 -13.45 3.21 8.67
C ARG A 62 -13.05 2.17 9.71
N PHE A 63 -11.99 1.41 9.45
CA PHE A 63 -11.48 0.40 10.38
C PHE A 63 -10.96 0.95 11.71
N SER A 64 -10.40 2.17 11.73
CA SER A 64 -9.94 2.82 12.96
C SER A 64 -11.05 3.54 13.73
N ALA A 65 -12.23 3.74 13.12
CA ALA A 65 -13.38 4.36 13.77
C ALA A 65 -14.27 3.34 14.52
N GLU A 66 -14.07 2.05 14.27
CA GLU A 66 -14.67 0.91 14.99
C GLU A 66 -13.77 0.44 16.15
#